data_AF-A0A8D5U8E5-F1
#
_entry.id   AF-A0A8D5U8E5-F1
#
_cell.length_a   1.000
_cell.length_b   1.000
_cell.length_c   1.000
_cell.angle_alpha   90.00
_cell.angle_beta   90.00
_cell.angle_gamma   90.00
#
_symmetry.space_group_name_H-M   'P 1'
#
loop_
_entity.id
_entity.type
_entity.pdbx_description
1 polymer ?
#
loop_
_entity_poly.entity_id
_entity_poly.type
_entity_poly.pdbx_seq_one_letter_code
_entity_poly.pdbx_strand_id
1 'polypeptide(L)'
;MIIRVVVDMVLNPKELKDKDTKELLEQLKELQSQLLRLKAESRLGTLKNTASIRNTRKDIARIMTILAEKKRGINKSPSEEKAEAKK
;
A
#
# COMPACT_ATOMS: atom_id res chain seq x y z
N MET A 1 -19.98 -2.33 1.11
CA MET A 1 -19.77 -3.54 0.26
C MET A 1 -18.94 -3.12 -0.93
N ILE A 2 -17.81 -3.80 -1.13
CA ILE A 2 -17.04 -3.88 -2.39
C ILE A 2 -16.38 -2.57 -2.88
N ILE A 3 -15.18 -2.26 -2.36
CA ILE A 3 -14.20 -1.45 -3.11
C ILE A 3 -13.55 -2.38 -4.14
N ARG A 4 -14.31 -2.71 -5.18
CA ARG A 4 -13.80 -3.36 -6.40
C ARG A 4 -14.00 -2.40 -7.54
N VAL A 5 -13.12 -1.41 -7.68
CA VAL A 5 -13.08 -0.67 -8.94
C VAL A 5 -11.65 -0.23 -9.25
N VAL A 6 -11.23 -0.62 -10.46
CA VAL A 6 -10.12 -0.12 -11.27
C VAL A 6 -8.72 -0.63 -10.93
N VAL A 7 -8.39 -1.73 -11.62
CA VAL A 7 -7.03 -2.19 -11.93
C VAL A 7 -6.37 -1.13 -12.83
N ASP A 8 -5.75 -0.11 -12.23
CA ASP A 8 -4.72 0.70 -12.89
C ASP A 8 -3.39 0.33 -12.25
N MET A 9 -2.63 -0.48 -12.97
CA MET A 9 -1.54 -1.34 -12.51
C MET A 9 -0.25 -0.52 -12.33
N VAL A 10 0.19 -0.38 -11.07
CA VAL A 10 1.56 -0.02 -10.70
C VAL A 10 2.05 -0.95 -9.58
N LEU A 11 1.16 -1.47 -8.72
CA LEU A 11 1.43 -2.62 -7.85
C LEU A 11 0.39 -3.75 -7.96
N ASN A 12 0.89 -4.98 -8.06
CA ASN A 12 0.07 -6.18 -8.12
C ASN A 12 -0.42 -6.60 -6.72
N PRO A 13 -1.75 -6.73 -6.52
CA PRO A 13 -2.30 -7.10 -5.23
C PRO A 13 -1.96 -8.53 -4.79
N LYS A 14 -1.52 -9.39 -5.71
CA LYS A 14 -1.04 -10.74 -5.39
C LYS A 14 0.32 -10.69 -4.69
N GLU A 15 1.28 -9.97 -5.27
CA GLU A 15 2.63 -9.79 -4.71
C GLU A 15 2.62 -9.08 -3.35
N LEU A 16 1.65 -8.18 -3.12
CA LEU A 16 1.48 -7.50 -1.84
C LEU A 16 0.92 -8.40 -0.73
N LYS A 17 0.26 -9.52 -1.07
CA LYS A 17 -0.25 -10.48 -0.08
C LYS A 17 0.86 -11.36 0.48
N ASP A 18 1.84 -11.69 -0.36
CA ASP A 18 2.97 -12.55 -0.02
C ASP A 18 4.01 -11.84 0.85
N LYS A 19 4.03 -10.50 0.85
CA LYS A 19 4.93 -9.68 1.69
C LYS A 19 4.53 -9.67 3.17
N ASP A 20 5.52 -9.47 4.02
CA ASP A 20 5.32 -9.37 5.46
C ASP A 20 4.58 -8.09 5.86
N THR A 21 3.88 -8.09 7.00
CA THR A 21 3.16 -6.90 7.48
C THR A 21 4.10 -5.73 7.77
N LYS A 22 5.32 -6.00 8.23
CA LYS A 22 6.33 -4.95 8.46
C LYS A 22 6.77 -4.27 7.17
N GLU A 23 7.04 -5.06 6.13
CA GLU A 23 7.44 -4.55 4.81
C GLU A 23 6.32 -3.70 4.20
N LEU A 24 5.06 -4.14 4.30
CA LEU A 24 3.91 -3.38 3.82
C LEU A 24 3.79 -2.00 4.49
N LEU A 25 4.09 -1.91 5.79
CA LEU A 25 4.08 -0.63 6.52
C LEU A 25 5.22 0.29 6.08
N GLU A 26 6.40 -0.26 5.79
CA GLU A 26 7.54 0.50 5.29
C GLU A 26 7.26 1.05 3.89
N GLN A 27 6.74 0.21 2.98
CA GLN A 27 6.30 0.62 1.65
C GLN A 27 5.20 1.69 1.71
N LEU A 28 4.28 1.60 2.67
CA LEU A 28 3.25 2.62 2.88
C LEU A 28 3.86 3.98 3.24
N LYS A 29 4.88 4.02 4.12
CA LYS A 29 5.57 5.27 4.47
C LYS A 29 6.31 5.87 3.27
N GLU A 30 6.96 5.02 2.48
CA GLU A 30 7.66 5.46 1.26
C GLU A 30 6.69 6.09 0.25
N LEU A 31 5.56 5.42 -0.03
CA LEU A 31 4.53 5.94 -0.93
C LEU A 31 3.90 7.24 -0.42
N GLN A 32 3.74 7.40 0.90
CA GLN A 32 3.27 8.66 1.49
C GLN A 32 4.28 9.79 1.29
N SER A 33 5.58 9.52 1.48
CA SER A 33 6.64 10.50 1.21
C SER A 33 6.68 10.90 -0.27
N GLN A 34 6.58 9.92 -1.17
CA GLN A 34 6.46 10.17 -2.61
C GLN A 34 5.23 11.04 -2.94
N LEU A 35 4.07 10.75 -2.32
CA LEU A 35 2.86 11.56 -2.53
C LEU A 35 3.06 13.02 -2.08
N LEU A 36 3.79 13.27 -0.99
CA LEU A 36 4.11 14.63 -0.54
C LEU A 36 5.00 15.35 -1.54
N ARG A 37 6.01 14.68 -2.08
CA ARG A 37 6.86 15.23 -3.15
C ARG A 37 6.06 15.56 -4.40
N LEU A 38 5.24 14.63 -4.88
CA LEU A 38 4.38 14.85 -6.05
C LEU A 38 3.37 15.98 -5.84
N LYS A 39 2.84 16.14 -4.62
CA LYS A 39 1.98 17.28 -4.28
C LYS A 39 2.75 18.60 -4.28
N ALA A 40 3.99 18.62 -3.81
CA ALA A 40 4.84 19.81 -3.84
C ALA A 40 5.17 20.20 -5.28
N GLU A 41 5.56 19.24 -6.13
CA GLU A 41 5.78 19.45 -7.57
C GLU A 41 4.51 19.92 -8.29
N SER A 42 3.35 19.36 -7.93
CA SER A 42 2.05 19.80 -8.47
C SER A 42 1.73 21.24 -8.10
N ARG A 43 2.07 21.68 -6.88
CA ARG A 43 1.87 23.06 -6.43
C ARG A 43 2.82 24.03 -7.15
N LEU A 44 4.04 23.59 -7.43
CA LEU A 44 5.03 24.35 -8.18
C LEU A 44 4.72 24.41 -9.69
N GLY A 45 3.81 23.55 -10.18
CA GLY A 45 3.46 23.48 -11.60
C GLY A 45 4.49 22.76 -12.47
N THR A 46 5.49 22.12 -11.86
CA THR A 46 6.57 21.40 -12.57
C THR A 46 6.29 19.91 -12.76
N LEU A 47 5.12 19.44 -12.29
CA LEU A 47 4.75 18.03 -12.34
C LEU A 47 4.56 17.56 -13.80
N LYS A 48 5.47 16.69 -14.26
CA LYS A 48 5.43 16.13 -15.62
C LYS A 48 4.31 15.13 -15.84
N ASN A 49 3.88 14.43 -14.79
CA ASN A 49 2.85 13.39 -14.88
C ASN A 49 1.80 13.54 -13.79
N THR A 50 0.63 14.05 -14.16
CA THR A 50 -0.52 14.26 -13.26
C THR A 50 -1.19 12.93 -12.85
N ALA A 51 -1.04 11.88 -13.66
CA ALA A 51 -1.57 10.55 -13.34
C ALA A 51 -0.80 9.88 -12.19
N SER A 52 0.47 10.25 -11.95
CA SER A 52 1.29 9.71 -10.87
C SER A 52 0.64 9.90 -9.49
N ILE A 53 0.06 11.08 -9.22
CA ILE A 53 -0.64 11.35 -7.96
C ILE A 53 -1.82 10.39 -7.77
N ARG A 54 -2.61 10.16 -8.83
CA ARG A 54 -3.75 9.23 -8.79
C ARG A 54 -3.28 7.80 -8.57
N ASN A 55 -2.17 7.39 -9.21
CA ASN A 55 -1.61 6.04 -9.09
C ASN A 55 -1.08 5.79 -7.67
N THR A 56 -0.25 6.68 -7.13
CA THR A 56 0.28 6.57 -5.76
C THR A 56 -0.84 6.51 -4.72
N ARG A 57 -1.94 7.28 -4.90
CA ARG A 57 -3.12 7.19 -4.02
C ARG A 57 -3.78 5.82 -4.06
N LYS A 58 -3.89 5.20 -5.24
CA LYS A 58 -4.43 3.86 -5.39
C LYS A 58 -3.53 2.81 -4.75
N ASP A 59 -2.22 2.95 -4.88
CA ASP A 59 -1.26 2.03 -4.28
C ASP A 59 -1.32 2.06 -2.74
N ILE A 60 -1.42 3.25 -2.14
CA ILE A 60 -1.65 3.41 -0.69
C ILE A 60 -2.95 2.70 -0.28
N ALA A 61 -4.05 2.92 -1.02
CA ALA A 61 -5.33 2.30 -0.72
C ALA A 61 -5.29 0.76 -0.80
N ARG A 62 -4.54 0.19 -1.76
CA ARG A 62 -4.34 -1.26 -1.88
C ARG A 62 -3.61 -1.83 -0.67
N ILE A 63 -2.51 -1.21 -0.25
CA ILE A 63 -1.74 -1.66 0.93
C ILE A 63 -2.60 -1.60 2.19
N MET A 64 -3.32 -0.49 2.39
CA MET A 64 -4.22 -0.35 3.54
C MET A 64 -5.34 -1.40 3.54
N THR A 65 -5.84 -1.77 2.35
CA THR A 65 -6.86 -2.83 2.22
C THR A 65 -6.30 -4.19 2.62
N ILE A 66 -5.08 -4.54 2.17
CA ILE A 66 -4.44 -5.81 2.51
C ILE A 66 -4.11 -5.88 4.01
N LEU A 67 -3.62 -4.79 4.61
CA LEU A 67 -3.41 -4.70 6.06
C LEU A 67 -4.73 -4.91 6.82
N ALA A 68 -5.83 -4.36 6.33
CA ALA A 68 -7.15 -4.56 6.92
C ALA A 68 -7.69 -5.99 6.73
N GLU A 69 -7.39 -6.66 5.60
CA GLU A 69 -7.70 -8.07 5.37
C GLU A 69 -6.93 -8.99 6.32
N LYS A 70 -5.64 -8.73 6.53
CA LYS A 70 -4.79 -9.45 7.49
C LYS A 70 -5.30 -9.27 8.93
N LYS A 71 -5.60 -8.04 9.34
CA LYS A 71 -6.18 -7.74 10.67
C LYS A 71 -7.54 -8.43 10.91
N ARG A 72 -8.35 -8.62 9.88
CA ARG A 72 -9.65 -9.31 9.97
C ARG A 72 -9.54 -10.84 9.96
N GLY A 73 -8.32 -11.41 9.88
CA GLY A 73 -8.10 -12.85 9.88
C GLY A 73 -8.54 -13.56 8.59
N ILE A 74 -8.85 -12.81 7.52
CA ILE A 74 -9.35 -13.36 6.25
C ILE A 74 -8.20 -13.95 5.40
N ASN A 75 -6.97 -13.47 5.61
CA ASN A 75 -5.75 -14.02 5.03
C ASN A 75 -4.72 -14.20 6.16
N LYS A 76 -4.78 -15.32 6.88
CA LYS A 76 -3.75 -15.69 7.86
C LYS A 76 -2.57 -16.29 7.11
N SER A 77 -1.65 -15.45 6.61
CA SER A 77 -0.35 -15.94 6.13
C SER A 77 0.52 -16.36 7.34
N PRO A 78 1.34 -17.42 7.25
CA PRO A 78 1.92 -18.11 8.42
C PRO A 78 3.04 -17.37 9.17
N SER A 79 3.37 -16.13 8.82
CA SER A 79 4.56 -15.44 9.37
C SER A 79 4.35 -14.77 10.73
N GLU A 80 3.10 -14.60 11.19
CA GLU A 80 2.80 -13.89 12.45
C GLU A 80 2.91 -14.75 13.72
N GLU A 81 3.13 -16.07 13.62
CA GLU A 81 3.18 -16.98 14.78
C GLU A 81 4.54 -16.98 15.53
N LYS A 82 5.58 -16.29 15.02
CA LYS A 82 6.94 -16.36 15.61
C LYS A 82 7.27 -15.28 16.65
N ALA A 83 6.36 -14.37 17.00
CA ALA A 83 6.67 -13.27 17.93
C ALA A 83 6.14 -13.46 19.37
N GLU A 84 5.26 -14.43 19.62
CA GLU A 84 4.65 -14.63 20.96
C GLU A 84 5.27 -15.78 21.78
N ALA A 85 6.27 -16.49 21.25
CA ALA A 85 6.98 -17.56 21.94
C ALA A 85 8.37 -17.12 22.45
N LYS A 86 8.42 -16.06 23.26
CA LYS A 86 9.50 -15.85 24.24
C LYS A 86 8.87 -15.53 25.58
N LYS A 87 8.47 -16.61 26.27
CA LYS A 87 8.41 -16.67 27.73
C LYS A 87 9.80 -16.46 28.32
#